data_AF-A0A6B3TLW4-F1
#
_entry.id   AF-A0A6B3TLW4-F1
#
_cell.length_a   1.000
_cell.length_b   1.000
_cell.length_c   1.000
_cell.angle_alpha   90.00
_cell.angle_beta   90.00
_cell.angle_gamma   90.00
#
_symmetry.space_group_name_H-M   'P 1'
#
loop_
_entity.id
_entity.type
_entity.pdbx_description
1 polymer ?
#
loop_
_entity_poly.entity_id
_entity_poly.type
_entity_poly.pdbx_seq_one_letter_code
_entity_poly.pdbx_strand_id
1 'polypeptide(L)' 'MNIGLGLVLIPIAIIFISLGIFSRKKKNNIIGNGLLIAGTVILMGSVTLLTGLYDPYANHIPK' A
#
# COMPACT_ATOMS: atom_id res chain seq x y z
N MET A 1 2.48 -16.47 0.26
CA MET A 1 1.78 -15.49 -0.61
C MET A 1 0.48 -15.04 0.09
N ASN A 2 0.34 -13.79 0.55
CA ASN A 2 -0.84 -13.32 1.32
C ASN A 2 -1.75 -12.43 0.46
N ILE A 3 -2.46 -13.08 -0.47
CA ILE A 3 -3.34 -12.41 -1.43
C ILE A 3 -4.50 -11.69 -0.75
N GLY A 4 -5.06 -12.25 0.34
CA GLY A 4 -6.19 -11.65 1.05
C GLY A 4 -5.84 -10.28 1.64
N LEU A 5 -4.71 -10.17 2.34
CA LEU A 5 -4.27 -8.91 2.91
C LEU A 5 -3.91 -7.88 1.82
N GLY A 6 -3.26 -8.32 0.73
CA GLY A 6 -2.94 -7.45 -0.40
C GLY A 6 -4.18 -6.85 -1.08
N LEU A 7 -5.24 -7.65 -1.25
CA LEU A 7 -6.54 -7.20 -1.79
C LEU A 7 -7.22 -6.15 -0.89
N VAL A 8 -7.12 -6.30 0.43
CA VAL A 8 -7.69 -5.34 1.40
C VAL A 8 -6.89 -4.03 1.43
N LEU A 9 -5.58 -4.08 1.22
CA LEU A 9 -4.72 -2.90 1.23
C LEU A 9 -4.87 -2.02 -0.02
N ILE A 10 -5.26 -2.57 -1.17
CA ILE A 10 -5.49 -1.81 -2.41
C ILE A 10 -6.53 -0.68 -2.23
N PRO A 11 -7.77 -0.92 -1.77
CA PRO A 11 -8.75 0.15 -1.61
C PRO A 11 -8.30 1.20 -0.58
N ILE A 12 -7.57 0.79 0.46
CA ILE A 12 -6.99 1.70 1.45
C ILE A 12 -5.97 2.64 0.80
N ALA A 13 -5.07 2.09 -0.04
CA ALA A 13 -4.09 2.88 -0.78
C ALA A 13 -4.78 3.88 -1.74
N ILE A 14 -5.84 3.47 -2.43
CA ILE A 14 -6.62 4.34 -3.33
C ILE A 14 -7.23 5.51 -2.56
N ILE A 15 -7.80 5.26 -1.36
CA ILE A 15 -8.37 6.31 -0.50
C ILE A 15 -7.28 7.32 -0.10
N PHE A 16 -6.12 6.85 0.33
CA PHE A 16 -5.00 7.71 0.73
C PHE A 16 -4.48 8.56 -0.43
N ILE A 17 -4.29 7.96 -1.62
CA ILE A 17 -3.84 8.68 -2.80
C ILE A 17 -4.88 9.73 -3.22
N SER A 18 -6.17 9.36 -3.22
CA SER A 18 -7.27 10.27 -3.57
C SER A 18 -7.35 11.47 -2.61
N LEU A 19 -7.25 11.22 -1.29
CA LEU A 19 -7.20 12.27 -0.26
C LEU A 19 -5.95 13.13 -0.38
N GLY A 20 -4.80 12.54 -0.73
CA GLY A 20 -3.55 13.26 -0.96
C GLY A 20 -3.64 14.22 -2.15
N ILE A 21 -4.20 13.77 -3.27
CA ILE A 21 -4.47 14.60 -4.46
C ILE A 21 -5.42 15.74 -4.10
N PHE A 22 -6.54 15.44 -3.43
CA PHE A 22 -7.51 16.45 -3.02
C PHE A 22 -6.92 17.49 -2.05
N SER A 23 -6.08 17.05 -1.10
CA SER A 23 -5.41 17.94 -0.15
C SER A 23 -4.40 18.88 -0.81
N ARG A 24 -3.65 18.41 -1.83
CA ARG A 24 -2.78 19.30 -2.63
C ARG A 24 -3.59 20.38 -3.35
N LYS A 25 -4.79 20.04 -3.84
CA LYS A 25 -5.68 21.00 -4.50
C LYS A 25 -6.15 22.12 -3.55
N LYS A 26 -6.23 21.85 -2.25
CA LYS A 26 -6.53 22.83 -1.18
C LYS A 26 -5.31 23.59 -0.64
N LYS A 27 -4.15 23.54 -1.33
CA LYS A 27 -2.89 24.22 -0.94
C LYS A 27 -2.22 23.66 0.34
N ASN A 28 -2.78 22.60 0.93
CA ASN A 28 -2.14 21.86 2.03
C ASN A 28 -1.08 20.89 1.49
N ASN A 29 0.00 21.46 0.95
CA ASN A 29 1.04 20.72 0.24
C ASN A 29 1.78 19.70 1.12
N ILE A 30 1.98 20.01 2.41
CA ILE A 30 2.67 19.10 3.35
C ILE A 30 1.82 17.85 3.61
N ILE A 31 0.55 18.04 3.98
CA ILE A 31 -0.40 16.94 4.26
C ILE A 31 -0.66 16.14 2.98
N GLY A 32 -0.83 16.82 1.84
CA GLY A 32 -1.03 16.18 0.55
C GLY A 32 0.15 15.29 0.13
N ASN A 33 1.39 15.78 0.26
CA ASN A 33 2.58 14.97 -0.03
C ASN A 33 2.71 13.80 0.95
N GLY A 34 2.45 14.00 2.24
CA GLY A 34 2.48 12.92 3.23
C GLY A 34 1.49 11.80 2.91
N LEU A 35 0.25 12.16 2.56
CA LEU A 35 -0.79 11.20 2.16
C LEU A 35 -0.43 10.45 0.87
N LEU A 36 0.17 11.13 -0.10
CA LEU A 36 0.64 10.48 -1.33
C LEU A 36 1.75 9.48 -1.06
N ILE A 37 2.77 9.86 -0.28
CA ILE A 37 3.88 8.97 0.09
C ILE A 37 3.34 7.75 0.85
N ALA A 38 2.48 7.97 1.85
CA ALA A 38 1.88 6.89 2.61
C ALA A 38 1.07 5.94 1.71
N GLY A 39 0.23 6.48 0.83
CA GLY A 39 -0.55 5.71 -0.14
C GLY A 39 0.33 4.88 -1.07
N THR A 40 1.45 5.44 -1.56
CA THR A 40 2.41 4.73 -2.41
C THR A 40 3.11 3.59 -1.66
N VAL A 41 3.51 3.79 -0.41
CA VAL A 41 4.13 2.73 0.42
C VAL A 41 3.15 1.59 0.66
N ILE A 42 1.90 1.90 0.99
CA ILE A 42 0.84 0.87 1.15
C ILE A 42 0.66 0.10 -0.15
N LEU A 43 0.63 0.78 -1.30
CA LEU A 43 0.45 0.17 -2.61
C LEU A 43 1.63 -0.75 -2.99
N MET A 44 2.87 -0.35 -2.69
CA MET A 44 4.04 -1.23 -2.82
C MET A 44 3.92 -2.47 -1.94
N GLY A 45 3.49 -2.30 -0.68
CA GLY A 45 3.22 -3.42 0.23
C GLY A 45 2.19 -4.40 -0.32
N SER A 46 1.07 -3.89 -0.86
CA SER A 46 0.05 -4.71 -1.51
C SER A 46 0.61 -5.55 -2.66
N VAL A 47 1.43 -4.94 -3.53
CA VAL A 47 2.04 -5.63 -4.67
C VAL A 47 2.97 -6.75 -4.18
N THR A 48 3.80 -6.49 -3.17
CA THR A 48 4.68 -7.52 -2.58
C THR A 48 3.89 -8.69 -2.00
N LEU A 49 2.76 -8.42 -1.33
CA LEU A 49 1.89 -9.45 -0.75
C LEU A 49 1.16 -10.28 -1.81
N LEU A 50 0.71 -9.63 -2.90
CA LEU A 50 0.00 -10.26 -4.01
C LEU A 50 0.93 -11.11 -4.89
N THR A 51 2.11 -10.58 -5.20
CA THR A 51 3.10 -11.27 -6.04
C THR A 51 3.82 -12.40 -5.31
N GLY A 52 3.68 -12.46 -3.97
CA GLY A 52 4.36 -13.47 -3.17
C GLY A 52 5.89 -13.33 -3.17
N LEU A 53 6.43 -12.17 -3.59
CA LEU A 53 7.86 -11.86 -3.52
C LEU A 53 8.42 -12.01 -2.09
N TYR A 54 7.55 -11.90 -1.09
CA TYR A 54 7.86 -12.21 0.29
C TYR A 54 6.84 -13.24 0.81
N ASP A 55 7.26 -14.50 0.94
CA ASP A 55 6.46 -15.55 1.56
C ASP A 55 7.02 -15.91 2.94
N PRO A 56 6.43 -15.41 4.04
CA PRO A 56 6.90 -15.74 5.38
C PRO A 56 6.75 -17.23 5.71
N TYR A 57 5.93 -17.97 4.97
CA TYR A 57 5.73 -19.41 5.15
C TYR A 57 6.76 -20.27 4.40
N ALA A 58 7.55 -19.69 3.49
CA ALA A 58 8.58 -20.45 2.75
C ALA A 58 9.66 -21.02 3.67
N ASN A 59 9.93 -20.38 4.81
CA ASN A 59 10.92 -20.83 5.79
C ASN A 59 10.44 -21.97 6.71
N HIS A 60 9.18 -22.41 6.59
CA HIS A 60 8.60 -23.43 7.45
C HIS A 60 8.30 -24.76 6.72
N ILE A 61 8.70 -24.89 5.45
CA ILE A 61 8.63 -26.17 4.73
C ILE A 61 9.90 -26.96 5.08
N PRO A 62 9.82 -28.05 5.88
CA PRO A 62 10.97 -28.92 6.10
C PRO A 62 11.33 -29.58 4.76
N LYS A 63 12.62 -29.58 4.43
CA LYS A 63 13.18 -30.35 3.31
C LYS A 63 12.99 -31.85 3.51
#